data_AF-A0A2B5IUK3-F1
#
_entry.id   AF-A0A2B5IUK3-F1
#
_cell.length_a   1.000
_cell.length_b   1.000
_cell.length_c   1.000
_cell.angle_alpha   90.00
_cell.angle_beta   90.00
_cell.angle_gamma   90.00
#
_symmetry.space_group_name_H-M   'P 1'
#
loop_
_entity.id
_entity.type
_entity.pdbx_description
1 polymer ?
#
loop_
_entity_poly.entity_id
_entity_poly.type
_entity_poly.pdbx_seq_one_letter_code
_entity_poly.pdbx_strand_id
1 'polypeptide(L)'
;MNYSQKYFVIMGIIFLFMSGFMILTGIMTHSAPPPATYPLLGMMIMCFCLSYLHPQFKEKDERMKLIRYKGMFVTFFALIAYYLLFSFGLNLKILTLSATELLNILMALTMSTVFISFVVLSKRY
;
A
#
# COMPACT_ATOMS: atom_id res chain seq x y z
N MET A 1 14.51 -1.62 -22.92
CA MET A 1 14.57 -0.54 -21.90
C MET A 1 14.20 -1.07 -20.52
N ASN A 2 15.21 -1.46 -19.75
CA ASN A 2 15.12 -1.96 -18.37
C ASN A 2 15.18 -0.81 -17.33
N TYR A 3 15.15 0.44 -17.80
CA TYR A 3 15.34 1.64 -16.97
C TYR A 3 14.17 1.93 -16.05
N SER A 4 12.94 1.74 -16.53
CA SER A 4 11.71 2.03 -15.77
C SER A 4 11.58 1.21 -14.48
N GLN A 5 11.94 -0.08 -14.51
CA GLN A 5 11.96 -0.93 -13.31
C GLN A 5 12.94 -0.40 -12.24
N LYS A 6 14.13 0.03 -12.67
CA LYS A 6 15.15 0.57 -11.74
C LYS A 6 14.67 1.87 -11.07
N TYR A 7 13.95 2.73 -11.78
CA TYR A 7 13.36 3.94 -11.19
C TYR A 7 12.35 3.62 -10.07
N PHE A 8 11.49 2.61 -10.26
CA PHE A 8 10.56 2.20 -9.21
C PHE A 8 11.26 1.64 -7.96
N VAL A 9 12.36 0.89 -8.13
CA VAL A 9 13.15 0.41 -6.98
C VAL A 9 13.81 1.57 -6.24
N ILE A 10 14.43 2.51 -6.96
CA ILE A 10 15.07 3.69 -6.35
C ILE A 10 14.04 4.51 -5.58
N MET A 11 12.87 4.77 -6.17
CA MET A 11 11.78 5.48 -5.48
C MET A 11 11.28 4.72 -4.25
N GLY A 12 11.14 3.39 -4.34
CA GLY A 12 10.77 2.56 -3.20
C GLY A 12 11.76 2.67 -2.04
N ILE A 13 13.07 2.68 -2.35
CA ILE A 13 14.13 2.88 -1.35
C ILE A 13 14.05 4.28 -0.72
N ILE A 14 13.80 5.32 -1.50
CA ILE A 14 13.63 6.70 -0.98
C ILE A 14 12.43 6.75 -0.02
N PHE A 15 11.28 6.19 -0.40
CA PHE A 15 10.11 6.14 0.49
C PHE A 15 10.34 5.29 1.74
N LEU A 16 11.16 4.23 1.65
CA LEU A 16 11.58 3.44 2.80
C LEU A 16 12.40 4.30 3.78
N PHE A 17 13.39 5.05 3.29
CA PHE A 17 14.17 5.95 4.15
C PHE A 17 13.32 7.06 4.77
N MET A 18 12.42 7.68 3.99
CA MET A 18 11.54 8.74 4.52
C MET A 18 10.58 8.21 5.59
N SER A 19 9.91 7.08 5.33
CA SER A 19 9.00 6.48 6.31
C SER A 19 9.76 5.96 7.54
N GLY A 20 10.91 5.31 7.34
CA GLY A 20 11.78 4.86 8.43
C GLY A 20 12.26 6.02 9.32
N PHE A 21 12.67 7.14 8.72
CA PHE A 21 13.03 8.35 9.45
C PHE A 21 11.86 8.88 10.27
N MET A 22 10.65 8.98 9.70
CA MET A 22 9.48 9.43 10.45
C MET A 22 9.11 8.52 11.62
N ILE A 23 9.23 7.20 11.45
CA ILE A 23 9.02 6.25 12.55
C ILE A 23 10.04 6.48 13.66
N LEU A 24 11.32 6.63 13.31
CA LEU A 24 12.39 6.91 14.27
C LEU A 24 12.14 8.22 15.02
N THR A 25 11.69 9.27 14.34
CA THR A 25 11.34 10.53 15.00
C THR A 25 10.22 10.35 16.03
N GLY A 26 9.17 9.59 15.69
CA GLY A 26 8.07 9.31 16.63
C GLY A 26 8.55 8.54 17.87
N ILE A 27 9.43 7.56 17.69
CA ILE A 27 10.04 6.81 18.81
C ILE A 27 10.87 7.74 19.70
N MET A 28 11.69 8.60 19.11
CA MET A 28 12.55 9.54 19.86
C MET A 28 11.74 10.61 20.61
N THR A 29 10.58 11.01 20.10
CA THR A 29 9.69 11.97 20.75
C THR A 29 8.69 11.32 21.70
N HIS A 30 8.78 10.00 21.91
CA HIS A 30 7.80 9.20 22.68
C HIS A 30 6.34 9.46 22.26
N SER A 31 6.13 9.76 20.97
CA SER A 31 4.83 10.06 20.40
C SER A 31 4.48 9.07 19.29
N ALA A 32 3.20 8.98 18.94
CA ALA A 32 2.83 8.26 17.73
C ALA A 32 3.54 8.89 16.51
N PRO A 33 3.97 8.09 15.52
CA PRO A 33 4.49 8.62 14.28
C PRO A 33 3.47 9.55 13.62
N PRO A 34 3.92 10.59 12.88
CA PRO A 34 3.03 11.45 12.13
C PRO A 34 2.06 10.62 11.25
N PRO A 35 0.78 10.99 11.14
CA PRO A 35 -0.19 10.23 10.34
C PRO A 35 0.23 10.05 8.87
N ALA A 36 1.02 10.98 8.33
CA ALA A 36 1.57 10.91 6.97
C ALA A 36 2.56 9.74 6.77
N THR A 37 3.09 9.14 7.84
CA THR A 37 3.99 7.99 7.78
C THR A 37 3.28 6.75 7.19
N TYR A 38 1.99 6.55 7.46
CA TYR A 38 1.28 5.37 6.95
C TYR A 38 1.14 5.37 5.42
N PRO A 39 0.67 6.45 4.76
CA PRO A 39 0.63 6.51 3.30
C PRO A 39 2.02 6.38 2.66
N LEU A 40 3.08 6.92 3.28
CA LEU A 40 4.45 6.78 2.80
C LEU A 40 4.89 5.30 2.75
N LEU A 41 4.53 4.51 3.76
CA LEU A 41 4.73 3.05 3.73
C LEU A 41 3.92 2.38 2.62
N GLY A 42 2.67 2.82 2.39
CA GLY A 42 1.85 2.36 1.28
C GLY A 42 2.51 2.63 -0.09
N MET A 43 3.07 3.83 -0.27
CA MET A 43 3.80 4.20 -1.48
C MET A 43 5.08 3.39 -1.67
N MET A 44 5.83 3.12 -0.59
CA MET A 44 6.99 2.23 -0.62
C MET A 44 6.59 0.84 -1.17
N ILE A 45 5.53 0.23 -0.62
CA ILE A 45 5.03 -1.09 -1.07
C ILE A 45 4.61 -1.03 -2.53
N MET A 46 3.85 0.01 -2.92
CA MET A 46 3.45 0.24 -4.30
C MET A 46 4.66 0.27 -5.24
N CYS A 47 5.69 1.06 -4.93
CA CYS A 47 6.89 1.19 -5.76
C CYS A 47 7.59 -0.16 -5.95
N PHE A 48 7.74 -0.95 -4.90
CA PHE A 48 8.34 -2.29 -5.02
C PHE A 48 7.46 -3.23 -5.86
N CYS A 49 6.14 -3.23 -5.66
CA CYS A 49 5.22 -4.04 -6.46
C CYS A 49 5.25 -3.65 -7.95
N LEU A 50 5.23 -2.35 -8.25
CA LEU A 50 5.31 -1.84 -9.61
C LEU A 50 6.65 -2.19 -10.26
N SER A 51 7.75 -2.18 -9.51
CA SER A 51 9.05 -2.61 -10.04
C SER A 51 9.02 -4.07 -10.51
N TYR A 52 8.31 -4.95 -9.79
CA TYR A 52 8.15 -6.35 -10.14
C TYR A 52 7.20 -6.54 -11.33
N LEU A 53 6.09 -5.80 -11.35
CA LEU A 53 5.05 -5.89 -12.38
C LEU A 53 5.45 -5.21 -13.70
N HIS A 54 6.40 -4.26 -13.66
CA HIS A 54 6.80 -3.47 -14.82
C HIS A 54 7.15 -4.30 -16.08
N PRO A 55 8.02 -5.33 -16.02
CA PRO A 55 8.29 -6.16 -17.20
C PRO A 55 7.04 -6.87 -17.73
N GLN A 56 6.18 -7.38 -16.84
CA GLN A 56 4.97 -8.14 -17.19
C GLN A 56 3.88 -7.26 -17.81
N PHE A 57 3.82 -5.97 -17.45
CA PHE A 57 2.82 -5.04 -17.96
C PHE A 57 3.25 -4.31 -19.23
N LYS A 58 4.51 -4.48 -19.64
CA LYS A 58 5.08 -3.80 -20.80
C LYS A 58 4.49 -4.30 -22.12
N GLU A 59 4.15 -5.57 -22.22
CA GLU A 59 3.64 -6.21 -23.44
C GLU A 59 2.15 -5.90 -23.70
N LYS A 60 1.47 -5.23 -22.75
CA LYS A 60 0.05 -4.80 -22.84
C LYS A 60 -0.93 -5.92 -23.23
N ASP A 61 -0.62 -7.16 -22.87
CA ASP A 61 -1.44 -8.32 -23.19
C ASP A 61 -2.76 -8.39 -22.41
N GLU A 62 -3.67 -9.24 -22.88
CA GLU A 62 -4.93 -9.54 -22.17
C GLU A 62 -4.71 -10.00 -20.72
N ARG A 63 -3.59 -10.66 -20.43
CA ARG A 63 -3.19 -11.08 -19.09
C ARG A 63 -3.11 -9.90 -18.10
N MET A 64 -2.56 -8.77 -18.53
CA MET A 64 -2.49 -7.57 -17.71
C MET A 64 -3.89 -7.04 -17.36
N LYS A 65 -4.82 -7.04 -18.32
CA LYS A 65 -6.21 -6.61 -18.07
C LYS A 65 -6.90 -7.51 -17.07
N LEU A 66 -6.72 -8.83 -17.20
CA LEU A 66 -7.26 -9.82 -16.28
C LEU A 66 -6.70 -9.66 -14.85
N ILE A 67 -5.38 -9.48 -14.70
CA ILE A 67 -4.73 -9.25 -13.40
C ILE A 67 -5.29 -7.99 -12.73
N ARG A 68 -5.41 -6.89 -13.47
CA ARG A 68 -5.95 -5.63 -12.93
C ARG A 68 -7.41 -5.76 -12.51
N TYR A 69 -8.24 -6.39 -13.34
CA TYR A 69 -9.65 -6.59 -13.04
C TYR A 69 -9.84 -7.48 -11.81
N LYS A 70 -9.19 -8.64 -11.76
CA LYS A 70 -9.26 -9.55 -10.61
C LYS A 70 -8.65 -8.95 -9.35
N GLY A 71 -7.57 -8.19 -9.47
CA GLY A 71 -6.95 -7.53 -8.32
C GLY A 71 -7.83 -6.43 -7.74
N MET A 72 -8.48 -5.62 -8.59
CA MET A 72 -9.48 -4.65 -8.11
C MET A 72 -10.65 -5.35 -7.41
N PHE A 73 -11.11 -6.49 -7.93
CA PHE A 73 -12.16 -7.27 -7.29
C PHE A 73 -11.75 -7.77 -5.89
N VAL A 74 -10.54 -8.35 -5.74
CA VAL A 74 -10.03 -8.77 -4.42
C VAL A 74 -9.88 -7.58 -3.48
N THR A 75 -9.38 -6.45 -3.98
CA THR A 75 -9.21 -5.23 -3.19
C THR A 75 -10.56 -4.72 -2.69
N PHE A 76 -11.62 -4.81 -3.50
CA PHE A 76 -12.96 -4.39 -3.10
C PHE A 76 -13.45 -5.17 -1.86
N PHE A 77 -13.27 -6.50 -1.83
CA PHE A 77 -13.62 -7.28 -0.62
C PHE A 77 -12.75 -6.93 0.57
N ALA A 78 -11.44 -6.74 0.37
CA ALA A 78 -10.54 -6.32 1.44
C ALA A 78 -10.92 -4.95 2.01
N LEU A 79 -11.32 -4.01 1.15
CA LEU A 79 -11.81 -2.70 1.54
C LEU A 79 -13.05 -2.80 2.42
N ILE A 80 -14.04 -3.58 2.02
CA ILE A 80 -15.25 -3.83 2.83
C ILE A 80 -14.85 -4.40 4.19
N ALA A 81 -13.93 -5.37 4.23
CA ALA A 81 -13.45 -5.95 5.47
C ALA A 81 -12.77 -4.92 6.37
N TYR A 82 -11.91 -4.05 5.83
CA TYR A 82 -11.28 -2.97 6.60
C TYR A 82 -12.30 -1.99 7.17
N TYR A 83 -13.28 -1.57 6.37
CA TYR A 83 -14.35 -0.69 6.84
C TYR A 83 -15.15 -1.33 7.99
N LEU A 84 -15.51 -2.60 7.87
CA LEU A 84 -16.21 -3.32 8.94
C LEU A 84 -15.36 -3.41 10.22
N LEU A 85 -14.08 -3.75 10.10
CA LEU A 85 -13.16 -3.86 11.23
C LEU A 85 -12.97 -2.51 11.94
N PHE A 86 -12.70 -1.43 11.20
CA PHE A 86 -12.55 -0.10 11.79
C PHE A 86 -13.86 0.40 12.41
N SER A 87 -15.00 0.19 11.74
CA SER A 87 -16.31 0.57 12.28
C SER A 87 -16.58 -0.13 13.62
N PHE A 88 -16.34 -1.44 13.69
CA PHE A 88 -16.53 -2.21 14.93
C PHE A 88 -15.57 -1.77 16.03
N GLY A 89 -14.28 -1.59 15.71
CA GLY A 89 -13.26 -1.17 16.67
C GLY A 89 -13.50 0.22 17.25
N LEU A 90 -14.00 1.17 16.45
CA LEU A 90 -14.38 2.50 16.89
C LEU A 90 -15.66 2.48 17.75
N ASN A 91 -16.69 1.74 17.34
CA ASN A 91 -17.96 1.67 18.08
C ASN A 91 -17.79 1.03 19.46
N LEU A 92 -16.94 0.01 19.57
CA LEU A 92 -16.61 -0.62 20.85
C LEU A 92 -15.63 0.19 21.71
N LYS A 93 -15.17 1.36 21.25
CA LYS A 93 -14.15 2.21 21.89
C LYS A 93 -12.83 1.47 22.19
N ILE A 94 -12.55 0.39 21.47
CA ILE A 94 -11.28 -0.35 21.55
C ILE A 94 -10.17 0.48 20.87
N LEU A 95 -10.54 1.26 19.87
CA LEU A 95 -9.65 2.10 19.07
C LEU A 95 -9.96 3.58 19.31
N THR A 96 -9.00 4.31 19.87
CA THR A 96 -9.05 5.78 19.98
C THR A 96 -8.15 6.38 18.90
N LEU A 97 -8.65 6.47 17.68
CA LEU A 97 -7.96 7.11 16.56
C LEU A 97 -8.67 8.40 16.16
N SER A 98 -7.88 9.41 15.79
CA SER A 98 -8.41 10.60 15.13
C SER A 98 -8.88 10.28 13.71
N ALA A 99 -9.79 11.09 13.18
CA ALA A 99 -10.28 10.93 11.81
C ALA A 99 -9.14 10.99 10.77
N THR A 100 -8.13 11.83 11.01
CA THR A 100 -6.96 11.97 10.12
C THR A 100 -6.08 10.73 10.14
N GLU A 101 -5.81 10.14 11.30
CA GLU A 101 -5.05 8.88 11.39
C GLU A 101 -5.80 7.73 10.72
N LEU A 102 -7.10 7.60 10.97
CA LEU A 102 -7.93 6.56 10.37
C LEU A 102 -7.90 6.62 8.84
N LEU A 103 -8.06 7.83 8.26
CA LEU A 103 -8.04 8.01 6.81
C LEU A 103 -6.66 7.69 6.21
N ASN A 104 -5.58 8.08 6.89
CA ASN A 104 -4.21 7.79 6.44
C ASN A 104 -3.87 6.30 6.51
N ILE A 105 -4.29 5.61 7.57
CA ILE A 105 -4.14 4.15 7.71
C ILE A 105 -4.96 3.43 6.65
N LEU A 106 -6.21 3.84 6.45
CA LEU A 106 -7.06 3.26 5.42
C LEU A 106 -6.42 3.44 4.04
N MET A 107 -5.95 4.64 3.70
CA MET A 107 -5.25 4.91 2.44
C MET A 107 -4.01 4.03 2.25
N ALA A 108 -3.22 3.82 3.31
CA ALA A 108 -2.06 2.93 3.26
C ALA A 108 -2.47 1.46 3.00
N LEU A 109 -3.50 0.99 3.69
CA LEU A 109 -4.06 -0.37 3.54
C LEU A 109 -4.66 -0.58 2.15
N THR A 110 -5.42 0.38 1.62
CA THR A 110 -5.99 0.28 0.27
C THR A 110 -4.89 0.17 -0.77
N MET A 111 -3.92 1.08 -0.73
CA MET A 111 -2.84 1.14 -1.69
C MET A 111 -2.01 -0.14 -1.64
N SER A 112 -1.56 -0.56 -0.46
CA SER A 112 -0.79 -1.80 -0.31
C SER A 112 -1.56 -3.02 -0.82
N THR A 113 -2.85 -3.15 -0.49
CA THR A 113 -3.66 -4.31 -0.89
C THR A 113 -3.86 -4.40 -2.40
N VAL A 114 -4.11 -3.26 -3.07
CA VAL A 114 -4.21 -3.23 -4.54
C VAL A 114 -2.96 -3.79 -5.16
N PHE A 115 -1.80 -3.24 -4.81
CA PHE A 115 -0.55 -3.58 -5.47
C PHE A 115 -0.04 -4.98 -5.09
N ILE A 116 -0.24 -5.41 -3.84
CA ILE A 116 0.05 -6.78 -3.41
C ILE A 116 -0.85 -7.76 -4.17
N SER A 117 -2.15 -7.47 -4.33
CA SER A 117 -3.07 -8.34 -5.07
C SER A 117 -2.61 -8.53 -6.53
N PHE A 118 -2.12 -7.47 -7.17
CA PHE A 118 -1.58 -7.56 -8.53
C PHE A 118 -0.34 -8.45 -8.60
N VAL A 119 0.57 -8.35 -7.63
CA VAL A 119 1.77 -9.21 -7.57
C VAL A 119 1.40 -10.67 -7.32
N VAL A 120 0.45 -10.94 -6.41
CA VAL A 120 0.00 -12.31 -6.12
C VAL A 120 -0.67 -12.93 -7.35
N LEU A 121 -1.51 -12.17 -8.04
CA LEU A 121 -2.17 -12.63 -9.26
C LEU A 121 -1.19 -12.81 -10.41
N SER A 122 -0.17 -11.95 -10.56
CA SER A 122 0.82 -12.09 -11.63
C SER A 122 1.79 -13.27 -11.44
N LYS A 123 1.89 -13.81 -10.22
CA LYS A 123 2.57 -15.08 -9.98
C LYS A 123 1.71 -16.29 -10.35
N ARG A 124 0.39 -16.11 -10.45
CA ARG A 124 -0.58 -17.19 -10.69
C ARG A 124 -1.02 -17.27 -12.15
N TYR A 125 -1.02 -16.16 -12.89
CA TYR A 125 -1.42 -16.03 -14.30
C TYR A 125 -0.25 -15.53 -15.15
#